data_AF-A0A6V7LAF9-F1
#
_entry.id   AF-A0A6V7LAF9-F1
#
_cell.length_a   1.000
_cell.length_b   1.000
_cell.length_c   1.000
_cell.angle_alpha   90.00
_cell.angle_beta   90.00
_cell.angle_gamma   90.00
#
_symmetry.space_group_name_H-M   'P 1'
#
loop_
_entity.id
_entity.type
_entity.pdbx_description
1 polymer ?
#
loop_
_entity_poly.entity_id
_entity_poly.type
_entity_poly.pdbx_seq_one_letter_code
_entity_poly.pdbx_strand_id
1 'polypeptide(L)' 'AIMDTWTQQTGFPLVTISRNGKTITATQKRFMLSPRDNQTTSKDSKSSPKEKWYVPLNYYTDKEPSKINTVWMNMSD' A
#
# COMPACT_ATOMS: atom_id res chain seq x y z
N ALA A 1 3.04 -15.76 4.39
CA ALA A 1 3.84 -15.69 3.14
C ALA A 1 3.39 -14.50 2.29
N ILE A 2 4.17 -14.10 1.26
CA ILE A 2 3.87 -12.94 0.40
C ILE A 2 2.53 -13.12 -0.32
N MET A 3 2.34 -14.26 -0.97
CA MET A 3 1.14 -14.54 -1.78
C MET A 3 -0.13 -14.69 -0.96
N ASP A 4 -0.04 -15.06 0.32
CA ASP A 4 -1.20 -15.15 1.22
C ASP A 4 -1.94 -13.82 1.30
N THR A 5 -1.19 -12.70 1.33
CA THR A 5 -1.81 -11.37 1.35
C THR A 5 -2.60 -11.06 0.07
N TRP A 6 -2.26 -11.69 -1.05
CA TRP A 6 -2.90 -11.49 -2.35
C TRP A 6 -4.04 -12.48 -2.62
N THR A 7 -3.98 -13.69 -2.07
CA THR A 7 -4.94 -14.76 -2.38
C THR A 7 -6.00 -14.97 -1.30
N GLN A 8 -5.73 -14.56 -0.05
CA GLN A 8 -6.63 -14.81 1.09
C GLN A 8 -7.35 -13.55 1.60
N GLN A 9 -6.99 -12.37 1.09
CA GLN A 9 -7.63 -11.10 1.45
C GLN A 9 -8.45 -10.58 0.27
N THR A 10 -9.57 -9.91 0.56
CA THR A 10 -10.43 -9.33 -0.49
C THR A 10 -9.99 -7.92 -0.86
N GLY A 11 -10.04 -7.58 -2.15
CA GLY A 11 -9.67 -6.25 -2.64
C GLY A 11 -8.18 -6.10 -2.94
N PHE A 12 -7.75 -4.84 -3.09
CA PHE A 12 -6.39 -4.50 -3.55
C PHE A 12 -5.80 -3.34 -2.74
N PRO A 13 -4.46 -3.24 -2.65
CA PRO A 13 -3.81 -2.09 -2.06
C PRO A 13 -3.89 -0.87 -3.00
N LEU A 14 -4.29 0.27 -2.44
CA LEU A 14 -4.00 1.58 -2.98
C LEU A 14 -2.62 2.02 -2.47
N VAL A 15 -1.65 2.09 -3.37
CA VAL A 15 -0.30 2.60 -3.07
C VAL A 15 -0.27 4.11 -3.34
N THR A 16 0.02 4.89 -2.32
CA THR A 16 0.20 6.35 -2.43
C THR A 16 1.68 6.68 -2.35
N ILE A 17 2.20 7.32 -3.40
CA ILE A 17 3.59 7.80 -3.47
C ILE A 17 3.60 9.30 -3.22
N SER A 18 4.37 9.74 -2.22
CA SER A 18 4.62 11.15 -1.94
C SER A 18 6.11 11.46 -2.07
N ARG A 19 6.42 12.66 -2.56
CA ARG A 19 7.81 13.11 -2.75
C ARG A 19 8.03 14.40 -1.96
N ASN A 20 9.03 14.38 -1.10
CA ASN A 20 9.54 15.56 -0.41
C ASN A 20 11.02 15.75 -0.76
N GLY A 21 11.28 16.62 -1.74
CA GLY A 21 12.63 16.83 -2.29
C GLY A 21 13.22 15.56 -2.93
N LYS A 22 14.24 15.00 -2.27
CA LYS A 22 14.90 13.73 -2.69
C LYS A 22 14.29 12.49 -2.03
N THR A 23 13.44 12.67 -1.01
CA THR A 23 12.81 11.56 -0.29
C THR A 23 11.50 11.19 -0.97
N ILE A 24 11.33 9.90 -1.26
CA ILE A 24 10.09 9.34 -1.80
C ILE A 24 9.54 8.38 -0.74
N THR A 25 8.28 8.57 -0.36
CA THR A 25 7.60 7.73 0.61
C THR A 25 6.47 6.99 -0.08
N ALA A 26 6.41 5.67 0.13
CA ALA A 26 5.29 4.84 -0.30
C ALA A 26 4.45 4.44 0.91
N THR A 27 3.14 4.60 0.82
CA THR A 27 2.19 4.14 1.84
C THR A 27 1.09 3.31 1.19
N GLN A 28 0.46 2.43 1.97
CA GLN A 28 -0.63 1.59 1.49
C GLN A 28 -1.86 1.64 2.40
N LYS A 29 -3.02 1.52 1.77
CA LYS A 29 -4.31 1.22 2.39
C LYS A 29 -5.16 0.41 1.43
N ARG A 30 -6.24 -0.21 1.88
CA ARG A 30 -7.21 -0.87 0.98
C ARG A 30 -7.86 0.14 0.03
N PHE A 31 -7.92 -0.20 -1.26
CA PHE A 31 -8.65 0.56 -2.27
C PHE A 31 -10.17 0.34 -2.14
N MET A 32 -10.94 1.43 -2.19
CA MET A 32 -12.42 1.42 -2.12
C MET A 32 -12.98 2.45 -3.11
N LEU A 33 -13.97 2.05 -3.92
CA LEU A 33 -14.56 2.90 -4.98
C LEU A 33 -15.43 4.04 -4.45
N SER A 34 -16.07 3.84 -3.30
CA SER A 34 -16.77 4.90 -2.58
C SER A 34 -15.93 5.25 -1.36
N PRO A 35 -15.37 6.47 -1.27
CA PRO A 35 -14.98 6.99 0.02
C PRO A 35 -16.26 6.94 0.86
N ARG A 36 -16.26 6.22 1.98
CA ARG A 36 -17.25 6.54 3.00
C ARG A 36 -16.89 7.94 3.48
N ASP A 37 -17.43 8.96 2.81
CA ASP A 37 -17.54 10.33 3.28
C ASP A 37 -18.50 10.31 4.46
N ASN A 38 -18.06 9.69 5.56
CA ASN A 38 -18.58 9.79 6.90
C ASN A 38 -17.73 8.88 7.78
N GLN A 39 -16.81 9.52 8.46
CA GLN A 39 -16.28 9.11 9.74
C GLN A 39 -17.45 8.91 10.71
N THR A 40 -18.18 7.80 10.59
CA THR A 40 -18.93 7.26 11.72
C THR A 40 -18.02 6.28 12.42
N THR A 41 -17.65 6.70 13.62
CA THR A 41 -17.12 5.92 14.73
C THR A 41 -18.03 4.72 15.01
N SER A 42 -17.96 3.68 14.18
CA SER A 42 -18.42 2.36 14.61
C SER A 42 -17.39 1.84 15.60
N LYS A 43 -17.70 2.00 16.88
CA LYS A 43 -17.19 1.21 17.99
C LYS A 43 -17.46 -0.28 17.74
N ASP A 44 -16.79 -0.87 16.76
CA ASP A 44 -16.62 -2.30 16.63
C ASP A 44 -15.13 -2.60 16.78
N SER A 45 -14.71 -2.50 18.03
CA SER A 45 -13.48 -3.06 18.55
C SER A 45 -13.49 -4.57 18.38
N LYS A 46 -13.22 -5.08 17.18
CA LYS A 46 -12.73 -6.45 16.93
C LYS A 46 -11.84 -6.44 15.70
N SER A 47 -10.59 -5.99 15.89
CA SER A 47 -9.39 -6.45 15.20
C SER A 47 -9.62 -7.12 13.83
N SER A 48 -10.06 -6.36 12.82
CA SER A 48 -9.75 -6.74 11.45
C SER A 48 -8.23 -6.57 11.35
N PRO A 49 -7.45 -7.63 11.04
CA PRO A 49 -6.02 -7.47 10.85
C PRO A 49 -5.82 -6.33 9.85
N LYS A 50 -4.90 -5.40 10.14
CA LYS A 50 -4.51 -4.34 9.19
C LYS A 50 -4.24 -5.04 7.84
N GLU A 51 -5.17 -4.98 6.90
CA GLU A 51 -5.06 -5.64 5.59
C GLU A 51 -3.99 -4.89 4.82
N LYS A 52 -2.75 -5.31 5.03
CA LYS A 52 -1.56 -4.84 4.34
C LYS A 52 -1.16 -5.96 3.37
N TRP A 53 -0.55 -5.57 2.26
CA TRP A 53 -0.03 -6.48 1.25
C TRP A 53 1.49 -6.40 1.24
N TYR A 54 2.13 -7.53 0.94
CA TYR A 54 3.52 -7.53 0.50
C TYR A 54 3.55 -7.11 -0.97
N VAL A 55 3.96 -5.88 -1.24
CA VAL A 55 3.93 -5.31 -2.59
C VAL A 55 5.37 -5.14 -3.11
N PRO A 56 5.77 -5.84 -4.19
CA PRO A 56 6.99 -5.51 -4.90
C PRO A 56 6.76 -4.26 -5.76
N LEU A 57 7.33 -3.12 -5.35
CA LEU A 57 7.25 -1.88 -6.10
C LEU A 57 8.43 -1.79 -7.06
N ASN A 58 8.12 -1.74 -8.36
CA ASN A 58 9.10 -1.50 -9.41
C ASN A 58 8.96 -0.06 -9.90
N TYR A 59 10.08 0.67 -9.98
CA TYR A 59 10.07 2.05 -10.49
C TYR A 59 11.35 2.36 -11.28
N TYR A 60 11.24 3.37 -12.14
CA TYR A 60 12.34 4.03 -12.81
C TYR A 60 12.14 5.54 -12.68
N THR A 61 13.16 6.32 -13.03
CA THR A 61 13.08 7.79 -13.05
C THR A 61 13.60 8.32 -14.38
N ASP A 62 13.25 9.56 -14.67
CA ASP A 62 13.75 10.32 -15.82
C ASP A 62 15.28 10.40 -15.87
N LYS A 63 15.96 10.32 -14.72
CA LYS A 63 17.42 10.35 -14.63
C LYS A 63 18.11 9.06 -15.11
N GLU A 64 17.45 7.92 -14.93
CA GLU A 64 17.97 6.60 -15.30
C GLU A 64 16.84 5.76 -15.94
N PRO A 65 16.37 6.09 -17.16
CA PRO A 65 15.16 5.50 -17.75
C PRO A 65 15.25 4.00 -18.02
N SER A 66 16.46 3.48 -18.25
CA SER A 66 16.71 2.06 -18.51
C SER A 66 16.91 1.22 -17.25
N LYS A 67 16.98 1.85 -16.07
CA LYS A 67 17.22 1.15 -14.80
C LYS A 67 15.95 1.04 -13.98
N ILE A 68 15.48 -0.20 -13.86
CA ILE A 68 14.36 -0.56 -12.98
C ILE A 68 14.91 -0.88 -11.60
N ASN A 69 14.36 -0.24 -10.57
CA ASN A 69 14.65 -0.53 -9.18
C ASN A 69 13.46 -1.24 -8.55
N THR A 70 13.72 -2.20 -7.67
CA THR A 70 12.70 -2.94 -6.93
C THR A 70 12.82 -2.65 -5.45
N VAL A 71 11.72 -2.22 -4.82
CA VAL A 71 11.62 -2.03 -3.37
C VAL A 71 10.42 -2.81 -2.86
N TRP A 72 10.63 -3.63 -1.84
CA TRP A 72 9.55 -4.35 -1.20
C TRP A 72 8.93 -3.49 -0.11
N MET A 73 7.63 -3.20 -0.24
CA MET A 73 6.86 -2.62 0.85
C MET A 73 6.58 -3.73 1.87
N ASN A 74 7.37 -3.78 2.94
CA ASN A 74 7.28 -4.79 4.00
C ASN A 74 6.19 -4.43 5.03
N MET A 75 5.85 -5.41 5.88
CA MET A 75 4.82 -5.27 6.92
C MET A 75 5.34 -4.56 8.18
N SER A 76 6.63 -4.23 8.25
CA SER A 76 7.29 -3.78 9.47
C SER A 76 6.80 -2.37 9.85
N ASP A 77 6.18 -2.29 11.02
CA ASP A 77 5.94 -1.03 11.75
C ASP A 77 7.26 -0.54 12.38
#